data_AF-A0A931SAK6-F1
#
_entry.id   AF-A0A931SAK6-F1
#
_cell.length_a   1.000
_cell.length_b   1.000
_cell.length_c   1.000
_cell.angle_alpha   90.00
_cell.angle_beta   90.00
_cell.angle_gamma   90.00
#
_symmetry.space_group_name_H-M   'P 1'
#
loop_
_entity.id
_entity.type
_entity.pdbx_description
1 polymer ?
#
loop_
_entity_poly.entity_id
_entity_poly.type
_entity_poly.pdbx_seq_one_letter_code
_entity_poly.pdbx_strand_id
1 'polypeptide(L)'
;MARNDQVSRQWLLLRKLESSRGATLQELVDSLPDEYPKNPRTVRRDLEALESVGFPLVIEPSDGQTRWKLMEGFRDVPALGFSATELMALIFSR
;
A
#
# COMPACT_ATOMS: atom_id res chain seq x y z
N MET A 1 -2.40 12.32 -17.82
CA MET A 1 -2.51 11.05 -17.07
C MET A 1 -3.63 10.27 -17.70
N ALA A 2 -3.35 9.07 -18.19
CA ALA A 2 -4.39 8.15 -18.62
C ALA A 2 -5.28 7.80 -17.42
N ARG A 3 -6.53 7.41 -17.70
CA ARG A 3 -7.59 7.22 -16.70
C ARG A 3 -7.19 6.30 -15.55
N ASN A 4 -6.29 5.34 -15.79
CA ASN A 4 -5.90 4.32 -14.82
C ASN A 4 -4.51 4.52 -14.20
N ASP A 5 -3.78 5.58 -14.55
CA ASP A 5 -2.39 5.78 -14.08
C ASP A 5 -2.31 5.92 -12.55
N GLN A 6 -3.33 6.50 -11.93
CA GLN A 6 -3.37 6.63 -10.47
C GLN A 6 -3.51 5.28 -9.78
N VAL A 7 -4.45 4.44 -10.24
CA VAL A 7 -4.69 3.12 -9.66
C VAL A 7 -3.47 2.22 -9.86
N SER A 8 -2.87 2.24 -11.06
CA SER A 8 -1.64 1.50 -11.33
C SER A 8 -0.49 1.96 -10.42
N ARG A 9 -0.32 3.26 -10.21
CA ARG A 9 0.71 3.80 -9.30
C ARG A 9 0.48 3.38 -7.86
N GLN A 10 -0.75 3.48 -7.37
CA GLN A 10 -1.15 3.03 -6.02
C GLN A 10 -0.84 1.53 -5.83
N TRP A 11 -1.14 0.71 -6.83
CA TRP A 11 -0.82 -0.71 -6.81
C TRP A 11 0.68 -0.99 -6.72
N LEU A 12 1.51 -0.27 -7.49
CA LEU A 12 2.97 -0.39 -7.42
C LEU A 12 3.52 0.00 -6.04
N LEU A 13 2.99 1.06 -5.43
CA LEU A 13 3.35 1.47 -4.08
C LEU A 13 3.01 0.39 -3.05
N LEU A 14 1.82 -0.22 -3.13
CA LEU A 14 1.43 -1.34 -2.27
C LEU A 14 2.39 -2.52 -2.41
N ARG A 15 2.70 -2.94 -3.65
CA ARG A 15 3.66 -4.04 -3.89
C ARG A 15 5.04 -3.74 -3.30
N LYS A 16 5.50 -2.50 -3.38
CA LYS A 16 6.78 -2.07 -2.77
C LYS A 16 6.74 -2.16 -1.23
N LEU A 17 5.60 -1.82 -0.63
CA LEU A 17 5.39 -1.91 0.82
C LEU A 17 5.24 -3.35 1.31
N GLU A 18 4.61 -4.23 0.52
CA GLU A 18 4.54 -5.67 0.79
C GLU A 18 5.94 -6.30 0.83
N SER A 19 6.79 -5.97 -0.14
CA SER A 19 8.12 -6.57 -0.25
C SER A 19 9.18 -5.97 0.70
N SER A 20 8.83 -5.00 1.55
CA SER A 20 9.80 -4.27 2.37
C SER A 20 9.45 -4.28 3.87
N ARG A 21 10.44 -3.98 4.71
CA ARG A 21 10.22 -3.66 6.15
C ARG A 21 9.68 -2.24 6.39
N GLY A 22 9.24 -1.60 5.32
CA GLY A 22 8.91 -0.20 5.26
C GLY A 22 9.77 0.55 4.26
N ALA A 23 9.23 1.65 3.76
CA ALA A 23 9.90 2.52 2.82
C ALA A 23 9.71 3.98 3.21
N THR A 24 10.74 4.80 3.02
CA THR A 24 10.64 6.26 3.10
C THR A 24 9.88 6.80 1.90
N LEU A 25 9.42 8.04 1.96
CA LEU A 25 8.72 8.67 0.83
C LEU A 25 9.61 8.71 -0.41
N GLN A 26 10.90 8.96 -0.21
CA GLN A 26 11.88 9.01 -1.30
C GLN A 26 12.08 7.63 -1.92
N GLU A 27 12.25 6.58 -1.11
CA GLU A 27 12.36 5.20 -1.60
C GLU A 27 11.11 4.77 -2.38
N LEU A 28 9.91 5.22 -1.98
CA LEU A 28 8.67 4.97 -2.73
C LEU A 28 8.64 5.71 -4.06
N VAL A 29 9.02 6.99 -4.08
CA VAL A 29 9.12 7.79 -5.30
C VAL A 29 10.10 7.17 -6.28
N ASP A 30 11.29 6.78 -5.79
CA ASP A 30 12.36 6.20 -6.60
C ASP A 30 12.01 4.81 -7.13
N SER A 31 11.12 4.08 -6.44
CA SER A 31 10.66 2.76 -6.88
C SER A 31 9.69 2.79 -8.06
N LEU A 32 9.13 3.95 -8.39
CA LEU A 32 8.19 4.08 -9.49
C LEU A 32 8.91 4.05 -10.85
N PRO A 33 8.31 3.42 -11.88
CA PRO A 33 8.80 3.49 -13.25
C PRO A 33 8.87 4.95 -13.78
N ASP A 34 9.75 5.21 -14.74
CA ASP A 34 10.02 6.57 -15.25
C ASP A 34 8.80 7.21 -15.95
N GLU A 35 7.86 6.40 -16.44
CA GLU A 35 6.62 6.89 -17.03
C GLU A 35 5.62 7.47 -16.01
N TYR A 36 5.82 7.23 -14.71
CA TYR A 36 4.98 7.78 -13.65
C TYR A 36 5.59 9.04 -13.03
N PRO A 37 4.77 10.01 -12.57
CA PRO A 37 5.27 11.19 -11.88
C PRO A 37 6.05 10.85 -10.61
N LYS A 38 7.35 11.12 -10.60
CA LYS A 38 8.24 10.98 -9.44
C LYS A 38 8.19 12.20 -8.52
N ASN A 39 6.98 12.56 -8.09
CA ASN A 39 6.75 13.71 -7.21
C ASN A 39 6.35 13.25 -5.80
N PRO A 40 7.10 13.61 -4.74
CA PRO A 40 6.79 13.24 -3.36
C PRO A 40 5.38 13.64 -2.90
N ARG A 41 4.86 14.78 -3.35
CA ARG A 41 3.50 15.24 -3.03
C ARG A 41 2.43 14.35 -3.67
N THR A 42 2.71 13.82 -4.86
CA THR A 42 1.79 12.90 -5.55
C THR A 42 1.74 11.55 -4.84
N VAL A 43 2.91 10.98 -4.53
CA VAL A 43 3.00 9.70 -3.80
C VAL A 43 2.36 9.82 -2.41
N ARG A 44 2.59 10.93 -1.69
CA ARG A 44 1.92 11.17 -0.41
C ARG A 44 0.39 11.16 -0.53
N ARG A 45 -0.16 11.85 -1.53
CA ARG A 45 -1.59 11.88 -1.79
C ARG A 45 -2.16 10.50 -2.14
N ASP A 46 -1.38 9.67 -2.84
CA ASP A 46 -1.78 8.30 -3.14
C ASP A 46 -1.83 7.43 -1.88
N LEU A 47 -0.86 7.59 -0.97
CA LEU A 47 -0.85 6.90 0.33
C LEU A 47 -2.02 7.35 1.21
N GLU A 48 -2.32 8.65 1.26
CA GLU A 48 -3.49 9.20 1.96
C GLU A 48 -4.80 8.65 1.39
N ALA A 49 -4.91 8.53 0.06
CA ALA A 49 -6.08 7.95 -0.59
C ALA A 49 -6.25 6.47 -0.22
N LEU A 50 -5.17 5.69 -0.20
CA LEU A 50 -5.17 4.29 0.23
C LEU A 50 -5.60 4.15 1.71
N GLU A 51 -5.06 4.97 2.60
CA GLU A 51 -5.51 5.03 4.00
C GLU A 51 -7.02 5.34 4.10
N SER A 52 -7.50 6.33 3.34
CA SER A 52 -8.90 6.78 3.41
C SER A 52 -9.92 5.71 3.04
N VAL A 53 -9.50 4.70 2.25
CA VAL A 53 -10.35 3.57 1.85
C VAL A 53 -10.06 2.30 2.67
N GLY A 54 -9.27 2.42 3.73
CA GLY A 54 -9.07 1.36 4.73
C GLY A 54 -7.90 0.42 4.47
N PHE A 55 -6.95 0.76 3.58
CA PHE A 55 -5.71 0.00 3.51
C PHE A 55 -4.92 0.12 4.83
N PRO A 56 -4.34 -0.97 5.35
CA PRO A 56 -3.71 -1.01 6.67
C PRO A 56 -2.28 -0.44 6.62
N LEU A 57 -2.17 0.83 6.21
CA LEU A 57 -0.91 1.56 6.18
C LEU A 57 -0.63 2.16 7.56
N VAL A 58 0.64 2.14 7.97
CA VAL A 58 1.11 2.78 9.19
C VAL A 58 2.35 3.62 8.88
N ILE A 59 2.48 4.73 9.60
CA ILE A 59 3.63 5.62 9.55
C ILE A 59 4.43 5.41 10.82
N GLU A 60 5.65 4.91 10.69
CA GLU A 60 6.53 4.64 11.82
C GLU A 60 7.84 5.42 11.69
N PRO A 61 8.29 6.11 12.76
CA PRO A 61 9.65 6.62 12.82
C PRO A 61 10.61 5.43 12.96
N SER A 62 11.61 5.35 12.07
CA SER A 62 12.68 4.36 12.10
C SER A 62 13.99 5.06 11.74
N ASP A 63 15.01 4.94 12.58
CA ASP A 63 16.34 5.51 12.33
C ASP A 63 16.30 7.03 12.03
N GLY A 64 15.41 7.77 12.69
CA GLY A 64 15.23 9.21 12.48
C GLY A 64 14.49 9.59 11.19
N GLN A 65 13.99 8.62 10.43
CA GLN A 65 13.22 8.85 9.21
C GLN A 65 11.80 8.31 9.32
N THR A 66 10.86 9.01 8.67
CA THR A 66 9.47 8.56 8.56
C THR A 66 9.35 7.47 7.50
N ARG A 67 8.93 6.27 7.90
CA ARG A 67 8.71 5.14 7.01
C ARG A 67 7.24 4.74 6.97
N TRP A 68 6.74 4.49 5.77
CA TRP A 68 5.44 3.89 5.53
C TRP A 68 5.58 2.39 5.50
N LYS A 69 4.63 1.68 6.12
CA LYS A 69 4.59 0.21 6.17
C LYS A 69 3.15 -0.28 6.02
N LEU A 70 2.99 -1.51 5.57
CA LEU A 70 1.78 -2.27 5.87
C LEU A 70 1.88 -2.81 7.29
N MET A 71 0.76 -2.72 8.02
CA MET A 71 0.61 -3.24 9.38
C MET A 71 1.05 -4.72 9.44
N GLU A 72 1.73 -5.10 10.52
CA GLU A 72 2.14 -6.49 10.72
C GLU A 72 0.92 -7.43 10.70
N GLY A 73 1.06 -8.60 10.06
CA GLY A 73 -0.05 -9.51 9.78
C GLY A 73 -0.76 -9.27 8.45
N PHE A 74 -0.60 -8.11 7.80
CA PHE A 74 -1.14 -7.83 6.46
C PHE A 74 -0.12 -8.01 5.32
N ARG A 75 1.15 -8.22 5.66
CA ARG A 75 2.26 -8.28 4.69
C ARG A 75 2.43 -9.65 4.03
N ASP A 76 2.12 -10.70 4.78
CA ASP A 76 2.26 -12.10 4.37
C ASP A 76 0.89 -12.80 4.26
N VAL A 77 -0.18 -12.02 4.07
CA VAL A 77 -1.50 -12.61 3.83
C VAL A 77 -1.42 -13.26 2.45
N PRO A 78 -1.59 -14.58 2.32
CA PRO A 78 -1.70 -15.19 1.01
C PRO A 78 -2.82 -14.48 0.26
N ALA A 79 -2.72 -14.35 -1.06
CA ALA A 79 -3.80 -13.79 -1.87
C ALA A 79 -5.05 -14.69 -1.76
N LEU A 80 -5.81 -14.51 -0.69
CA LEU A 80 -6.99 -15.27 -0.35
C LEU A 80 -8.16 -14.56 -1.01
N GLY A 81 -8.59 -15.12 -2.14
CA GLY A 81 -9.90 -14.79 -2.69
C GLY A 81 -10.96 -15.57 -1.92
N PHE A 82 -11.90 -14.88 -1.29
CA PHE A 82 -13.07 -15.50 -0.69
C PHE A 82 -14.30 -15.20 -1.57
N SER A 83 -15.10 -16.23 -1.84
CA SER A 83 -16.49 -16.05 -2.26
C SER A 83 -17.29 -15.41 -1.14
N ALA A 84 -18.44 -14.80 -1.47
CA ALA A 84 -19.33 -14.19 -0.49
C ALA A 84 -19.72 -15.19 0.62
N THR A 85 -19.96 -16.46 0.26
CA THR A 85 -20.31 -17.52 1.21
C THR A 85 -19.15 -17.86 2.14
N GLU A 86 -17.92 -17.95 1.63
CA GLU A 86 -16.73 -18.21 2.46
C GLU A 86 -16.45 -17.06 3.44
N LEU A 87 -16.66 -15.81 3.00
CA LEU A 87 -16.56 -14.65 3.87
C LEU A 87 -17.62 -14.71 4.99
N MET A 88 -18.87 -15.05 4.66
CA MET A 88 -19.91 -15.22 5.67
C MET A 88 -19.58 -16.37 6.64
N ALA A 89 -19.09 -17.50 6.13
CA ALA A 89 -18.70 -18.64 6.96
C ALA A 89 -17.64 -18.26 8.01
N LEU A 90 -16.62 -17.49 7.62
CA LEU A 90 -15.60 -16.96 8.53
C LEU A 90 -16.16 -16.02 9.60
N ILE A 91 -17.13 -15.19 9.25
CA ILE A 91 -17.77 -14.26 10.19
C ILE A 91 -18.59 -15.02 11.24
N PHE A 92 -19.29 -16.08 10.83
CA PHE A 92 -20.18 -16.86 11.69
C PHE A 92 -19.52 -18.04 12.41
N SER A 93 -18.29 -18.42 12.08
CA SER A 93 -17.58 -19.54 12.70
C SER A 93 -16.90 -19.20 14.04
N ARG A 94 -17.39 -18.19 14.76
CA ARG A 94 -16.84 -17.78 16.06
C ARG A 94 -17.48 -18.53 17.22
#